data_AF-E6UHA2-F1
#
_entry.id   AF-E6UHA2-F1
#
_cell.length_a   1.000
_cell.length_b   1.000
_cell.length_c   1.000
_cell.angle_alpha   90.00
_cell.angle_beta   90.00
_cell.angle_gamma   90.00
#
_symmetry.space_group_name_H-M   'P 1'
#
loop_
_entity.id
_entity.type
_entity.pdbx_description
1 polymer ?
#
loop_
_entity_poly.entity_id
_entity_poly.type
_entity_poly.pdbx_seq_one_letter_code
_entity_poly.pdbx_strand_id
1 'polypeptide(L)' 'MQNKTTEIATIRQAVRLQEWTAQIEAQQASGLTIRECCKENGIKPNTYYNRFYRLIMLISNLPWRSKYARNS' A
#
# COMPACT_ATOMS: atom_id res chain seq x y z
N MET A 1 13.40 11.97 25.94
CA MET A 1 13.27 10.56 25.52
C MET A 1 12.13 10.32 24.50
N GLN A 2 11.69 11.32 23.72
CA GLN A 2 10.59 11.17 22.75
C GLN A 2 11.04 10.84 21.31
N ASN A 3 12.34 10.92 21.03
CA ASN A 3 12.95 10.66 19.72
C ASN A 3 12.92 9.18 19.32
N LYS A 4 13.22 8.27 20.25
CA LYS A 4 13.35 6.84 19.96
C LYS A 4 12.05 6.17 19.47
N THR A 5 10.90 6.57 20.01
CA THR A 5 9.60 5.99 19.61
C THR A 5 9.19 6.45 18.20
N THR A 6 9.45 7.72 17.88
CA THR A 6 9.17 8.28 16.54
C THR A 6 10.08 7.65 15.49
N GLU A 7 11.36 7.46 15.79
CA GLU A 7 12.31 6.75 14.91
C GLU A 7 11.85 5.31 14.63
N ILE A 8 11.45 4.56 15.67
CA ILE A 8 10.93 3.20 15.50
C ILE A 8 9.66 3.18 14.64
N ALA A 9 8.76 4.16 14.81
CA ALA A 9 7.55 4.27 14.01
C ALA A 9 7.86 4.56 12.53
N THR A 10 8.82 5.45 12.27
CA THR A 10 9.29 5.76 10.90
C THR A 10 9.92 4.55 10.23
N ILE A 11 10.78 3.82 10.94
CA ILE A 11 11.40 2.59 10.42
C ILE A 11 10.35 1.54 10.10
N ARG A 12 9.39 1.30 11.01
CA ARG A 12 8.28 0.36 10.76
C ARG A 12 7.45 0.76 9.55
N GLN A 13 7.26 2.06 9.34
CA GLN A 13 6.54 2.55 8.17
C GLN A 13 7.32 2.29 6.87
N ALA A 14 8.64 2.55 6.87
CA ALA A 14 9.49 2.28 5.72
C ALA A 14 9.51 0.80 5.33
N VAL A 15 9.64 -0.10 6.32
CA VAL A 15 9.60 -1.56 6.09
C VAL A 15 8.27 -1.97 5.45
N ARG A 16 7.14 -1.49 5.98
CA ARG A 16 5.83 -1.79 5.39
C ARG A 16 5.70 -1.31 3.94
N LEU A 17 6.21 -0.13 3.62
CA LEU A 17 6.17 0.38 2.25
C LEU A 17 7.00 -0.50 1.31
N GLN A 18 8.18 -0.93 1.74
CA GLN A 18 9.02 -1.84 0.97
C GLN A 18 8.32 -3.19 0.72
N GLU A 19 7.70 -3.78 1.74
CA GLU A 19 6.92 -5.01 1.60
C GLU A 19 5.78 -4.85 0.60
N TRP A 20 5.06 -3.73 0.65
CA TRP A 20 3.94 -3.47 -0.25
C TRP A 20 4.39 -3.28 -1.70
N THR A 21 5.53 -2.59 -1.90
CA THR A 21 6.13 -2.43 -3.23
C THR A 21 6.51 -3.78 -3.81
N ALA A 22 7.22 -4.62 -3.04
CA ALA A 22 7.61 -5.95 -3.48
C ALA A 22 6.39 -6.83 -3.83
N GLN A 23 5.31 -6.72 -3.06
CA GLN A 23 4.06 -7.43 -3.35
C GLN A 23 3.42 -6.99 -4.68
N ILE A 24 3.42 -5.69 -4.97
CA ILE A 24 2.85 -5.16 -6.22
C ILE A 24 3.72 -5.56 -7.42
N GLU A 25 5.04 -5.51 -7.28
CA GLU A 25 5.98 -5.96 -8.31
C GLU A 25 5.82 -7.45 -8.60
N ALA A 26 5.69 -8.28 -7.55
CA ALA A 26 5.41 -9.71 -7.69
C ALA A 26 4.06 -9.96 -8.39
N GLN A 27 3.02 -9.18 -8.07
CA GLN A 27 1.74 -9.26 -8.77
C GLN A 27 1.88 -8.92 -10.26
N GLN A 28 2.58 -7.83 -10.59
CA GLN A 28 2.80 -7.42 -11.98
C GLN A 28 3.60 -8.47 -12.77
N ALA A 29 4.63 -9.06 -12.16
CA ALA A 29 5.43 -10.12 -12.75
C ALA A 29 4.65 -11.45 -12.92
N SER A 30 3.71 -11.75 -12.01
CA SER A 30 2.93 -12.98 -12.04
C SER A 30 1.90 -13.05 -13.17
N GLY A 31 1.46 -11.90 -13.70
CA GLY A 31 0.34 -11.83 -14.65
C GLY A 31 -1.03 -12.21 -14.07
N LEU A 32 -1.10 -12.57 -12.79
CA LEU A 32 -2.34 -12.90 -12.08
C LEU A 32 -3.21 -11.65 -11.90
N THR A 33 -4.53 -11.83 -11.87
CA THR A 33 -5.42 -10.73 -11.48
C THR A 33 -5.19 -10.36 -10.01
N ILE A 34 -5.52 -9.12 -9.63
CA ILE A 34 -5.42 -8.65 -8.24
C ILE A 34 -6.18 -9.58 -7.28
N ARG A 35 -7.33 -10.14 -7.70
CA ARG A 35 -8.14 -11.04 -6.86
C ARG A 35 -7.44 -12.37 -6.60
N GLU A 36 -6.79 -12.95 -7.61
CA GLU A 36 -6.03 -14.18 -7.48
C GLU A 36 -4.78 -13.96 -6.63
N CYS A 37 -4.02 -12.91 -6.91
CA CYS A 37 -2.86 -12.53 -6.09
C CYS A 37 -3.27 -12.27 -4.63
N CYS A 38 -4.40 -11.61 -4.38
CA CYS A 38 -4.93 -11.43 -3.03
C CYS A 38 -5.27 -12.76 -2.35
N LYS A 39 -5.86 -13.71 -3.09
CA LYS A 39 -6.20 -15.05 -2.59
C LYS A 39 -4.95 -15.84 -2.23
N GLU A 40 -3.92 -15.82 -3.07
CA GLU A 40 -2.64 -16.52 -2.83
C GLU A 40 -1.89 -15.94 -1.64
N ASN A 41 -1.85 -14.61 -1.52
CA ASN A 41 -1.16 -13.93 -0.43
C ASN A 41 -2.00 -13.85 0.87
N GLY A 42 -3.21 -14.42 0.88
CA GLY A 42 -4.10 -14.40 2.05
C GLY A 42 -4.57 -13.00 2.47
N ILE A 43 -4.59 -12.03 1.55
CA ILE A 43 -5.01 -10.66 1.83
C ILE A 43 -6.37 -10.35 1.21
N LYS A 44 -7.11 -9.42 1.82
CA LYS A 44 -8.37 -8.92 1.23
C LYS A 44 -8.04 -7.95 0.09
N PRO A 45 -8.81 -7.94 -1.01
CA PRO A 45 -8.63 -6.98 -2.11
C PRO A 45 -8.63 -5.52 -1.65
N ASN A 46 -9.49 -5.16 -0.68
CA ASN A 46 -9.51 -3.80 -0.13
C ASN A 46 -8.16 -3.41 0.54
N THR A 47 -7.49 -4.37 1.18
CA THR A 47 -6.16 -4.16 1.76
C THR A 47 -5.14 -3.89 0.66
N TYR A 48 -5.19 -4.66 -0.44
CA TYR A 48 -4.31 -4.43 -1.59
C TYR A 48 -4.47 -3.02 -2.17
N TYR A 49 -5.71 -2.61 -2.48
CA TYR A 49 -5.97 -1.28 -3.02
C TYR A 49 -5.52 -0.17 -2.06
N ASN A 50 -5.76 -0.32 -0.76
CA ASN A 50 -5.29 0.66 0.23
C ASN A 50 -3.75 0.78 0.25
N ARG A 51 -3.02 -0.34 0.13
CA ARG A 51 -1.55 -0.34 0.04
C ARG A 51 -1.07 0.35 -1.22
N PHE A 52 -1.67 0.00 -2.37
CA PHE A 52 -1.38 0.61 -3.67
C PHE A 52 -1.62 2.13 -3.65
N TYR A 53 -2.77 2.59 -3.14
CA TYR A 53 -3.08 4.02 -3.05
C TYR A 53 -2.13 4.77 -2.11
N ARG A 54 -1.72 4.16 -1.00
CA ARG A 54 -0.72 4.76 -0.10
C ARG A 54 0.63 4.94 -0.79
N LEU A 55 1.06 3.96 -1.60
CA LEU A 55 2.31 4.06 -2.35
C LEU A 55 2.23 5.16 -3.42
N ILE A 56 1.17 5.18 -4.22
CA ILE A 56 0.98 6.21 -5.26
C ILE A 56 0.87 7.62 -4.66
N MET A 57 0.18 7.76 -3.52
CA MET A 57 0.09 9.05 -2.82
C MET A 57 1.48 9.58 -2.41
N LEU A 58 2.34 8.70 -1.90
CA LEU A 58 3.69 9.08 -1.46
C LEU A 58 4.63 9.38 -2.63
N ILE A 59 4.52 8.65 -3.73
CA ILE A 59 5.39 8.82 -4.90
C ILE A 59 4.97 10.05 -5.73
N SER A 60 3.66 10.27 -5.89
CA SER A 60 3.14 11.29 -6.80
C SER A 60 2.88 12.66 -6.16
N ASN A 61 2.98 12.81 -4.83
CA ASN A 61 2.54 14.01 -4.12
C ASN A 61 1.11 14.46 -4.49
N LEU A 62 0.24 13.52 -4.88
CA LEU A 62 -1.13 13.80 -5.36
C LEU A 62 -2.18 13.43 -4.30
N PRO A 63 -3.18 14.29 -4.04
CA PRO A 63 -4.31 13.95 -3.19
C PRO A 63 -5.29 13.06 -3.98
N TRP A 64 -5.24 11.75 -3.75
CA TRP A 64 -6.17 10.76 -4.31
C TRP A 64 -7.68 11.04 -4.00
N ARG A 65 -7.96 12.06 -3.19
CA ARG A 65 -9.25 12.36 -2.57
C ARG A 65 -10.20 13.25 -3.41
N SER A 66 -10.21 13.14 -4.74
CA SER A 66 -11.10 14.00 -5.56
C SER A 66 -12.14 13.27 -6.43
N LYS A 67 -12.13 11.93 -6.55
CA LYS A 67 -13.07 11.23 -7.45
C LYS A 67 -14.17 10.41 -6.75
N TYR A 68 -14.05 10.12 -5.45
CA TYR A 68 -15.01 9.27 -4.70
C TYR A 68 -15.59 9.91 -3.43
N ALA A 69 -15.35 11.20 -3.17
CA ALA A 69 -15.92 11.90 -2.02
C ALA A 69 -17.34 12.48 -2.28
N ARG A 70 -17.92 12.25 -3.46
CA ARG A 70 -19.26 12.70 -3.84
C ARG A 70 -20.05 11.50 -4.36
N ASN A 71 -20.62 10.76 -3.43
CA ASN A 71 -21.80 9.88 -3.58
C ASN A 71 -22.09 9.30 -2.19
N SER A 72 -22.61 10.15 -1.32
CA SER A 72 -23.39 9.81 -0.13
C SER A 72 -24.70 10.56 -0.21
#